data_AF-A0A0C1C187-F1
#
_entry.id   AF-A0A0C1C187-F1
#
_cell.length_a   1.000
_cell.length_b   1.000
_cell.length_c   1.000
_cell.angle_alpha   90.00
_cell.angle_beta   90.00
_cell.angle_gamma   90.00
#
_symmetry.space_group_name_H-M   'P 1'
#
loop_
_entity.id
_entity.type
_entity.pdbx_description
1 polymer ?
#
loop_
_entity_poly.entity_id
_entity_poly.type
_entity_poly.pdbx_seq_one_letter_code
_entity_poly.pdbx_strand_id
1 'polypeptide(L)' 'MKKNQGIVMKVKASIKADKSKGDILVRRNGRLYVLNKKDPNRKQRQKGPARKK' A
#
# COMPACT_ATOMS: atom_id res chain seq x y z
N MET A 1 -1.71 -26.11 -7.25
CA MET A 1 -2.75 -25.08 -7.49
C MET A 1 -2.23 -23.70 -7.11
N LYS A 2 -1.95 -22.82 -8.07
CA LYS A 2 -1.62 -21.42 -7.76
C LYS A 2 -2.92 -20.72 -7.37
N LYS A 3 -3.06 -20.32 -6.09
CA LYS A 3 -4.22 -19.54 -5.65
C LYS A 3 -4.28 -18.28 -6.52
N ASN A 4 -5.39 -18.08 -7.23
CA ASN A 4 -5.72 -16.80 -7.85
C ASN A 4 -5.93 -15.78 -6.72
N GLN A 5 -4.84 -15.30 -6.13
CA GLN A 5 -4.84 -14.10 -5.32
C GLN A 5 -5.08 -12.97 -6.31
N GLY A 6 -6.34 -12.55 -6.46
CA GLY A 6 -6.65 -11.28 -7.11
C GLY A 6 -5.77 -10.18 -6.51
N ILE A 7 -5.59 -9.08 -7.23
CA ILE A 7 -4.77 -7.97 -6.76
C ILE A 7 -5.32 -7.48 -5.40
N VAL A 8 -4.64 -7.84 -4.30
CA VAL A 8 -5.01 -7.42 -2.93
C VAL A 8 -3.98 -6.42 -2.41
N MET A 9 -4.46 -5.32 -1.82
CA MET A 9 -3.63 -4.35 -1.11
C MET A 9 -2.95 -5.01 0.10
N LYS A 10 -1.61 -4.93 0.19
CA LYS A 10 -0.84 -5.54 1.28
C LYS A 10 -0.83 -4.65 2.53
N VAL A 11 -1.33 -5.15 3.65
CA VAL A 11 -1.31 -4.42 4.93
C VAL A 11 -0.02 -4.78 5.69
N LYS A 12 0.83 -3.79 5.98
CA LYS A 12 2.13 -3.98 6.65
C LYS A 12 2.34 -2.93 7.73
N ALA A 13 3.06 -3.27 8.81
CA ALA A 13 3.39 -2.30 9.86
C ALA A 13 4.29 -1.17 9.34
N SER A 14 5.36 -1.53 8.64
CA SER A 14 6.20 -0.59 7.90
C SER A 14 5.87 -0.66 6.41
N ILE A 15 5.77 0.51 5.77
CA ILE A 15 5.58 0.63 4.32
C ILE A 15 6.70 1.48 3.74
N LYS A 16 7.16 1.12 2.54
CA LYS A 16 8.20 1.86 1.81
C LYS A 16 7.74 2.10 0.38
N ALA A 17 7.89 3.34 -0.08
CA ALA A 17 7.62 3.72 -1.46
C ALA A 17 8.93 3.77 -2.25
N ASP A 18 8.91 3.21 -3.46
CA ASP A 18 10.00 3.30 -4.43
C ASP A 18 9.51 4.05 -5.68
N LYS A 19 9.85 5.34 -5.77
CA LYS A 19 9.37 6.24 -6.84
C LYS A 19 9.76 5.75 -8.24
N SER A 20 10.92 5.10 -8.38
CA SER A 20 11.39 4.59 -9.68
C SER A 20 10.42 3.58 -10.30
N LYS A 21 9.64 2.88 -9.45
CA LYS A 21 8.68 1.87 -9.87
C LYS A 21 7.24 2.40 -9.94
N GLY A 22 7.06 3.71 -9.80
CA GLY A 22 5.74 4.37 -9.85
C GLY A 22 4.96 4.34 -8.55
N ASP A 23 5.62 4.08 -7.42
CA ASP A 23 4.98 4.13 -6.11
C ASP A 23 4.74 5.58 -5.68
N ILE A 24 3.55 5.84 -5.14
CA ILE A 24 3.15 7.14 -4.60
C ILE A 24 2.75 6.94 -3.14
N LEU A 25 3.45 7.63 -2.23
CA LEU A 25 3.10 7.64 -0.81
C LEU A 25 2.02 8.70 -0.56
N VAL A 26 0.88 8.29 -0.01
CA VAL A 26 -0.23 9.19 0.32
C VAL A 26 -0.77 8.91 1.72
N ARG A 27 -1.39 9.92 2.33
CA ARG A 27 -2.14 9.78 3.59
C ARG A 27 -3.63 9.83 3.30
N ARG A 28 -4.37 8.78 3.69
CA ARG A 28 -5.83 8.66 3.52
C ARG A 28 -6.43 8.04 4.77
N ASN A 29 -7.61 8.48 5.21
CA ASN A 29 -8.28 7.91 6.41
C ASN A 29 -7.34 7.77 7.63
N GLY A 30 -6.49 8.78 7.84
CA GLY A 30 -5.49 8.85 8.93
C GLY A 30 -4.34 7.84 8.88
N ARG A 31 -4.12 7.14 7.76
CA ARG A 31 -3.06 6.13 7.56
C ARG A 31 -2.24 6.41 6.30
N LEU A 32 -1.02 5.89 6.25
CA LEU A 32 -0.19 5.94 5.05
C LEU A 32 -0.50 4.77 4.11
N TYR A 33 -0.45 5.05 2.81
CA TYR A 33 -0.65 4.11 1.73
C TYR A 33 0.45 4.28 0.69
N VAL A 34 0.90 3.17 0.13
CA VAL A 34 1.62 3.16 -1.15
C VAL A 34 0.62 2.80 -2.24
N LEU A 35 0.43 3.70 -3.19
CA LEU A 35 -0.38 3.47 -4.37
C LEU A 35 0.53 3.27 -5.57
N ASN A 36 0.13 2.37 -6.47
CA ASN A 36 0.79 2.19 -7.74
C ASN A 36 -0.27 1.85 -8.80
N LYS A 37 -0.28 2.63 -9.90
CA LYS A 37 -1.18 2.42 -11.04
C LYS A 37 -0.56 1.53 -12.13
N LYS A 38 0.76 1.45 -12.19
CA LYS A 38 1.51 0.63 -13.16
C LYS A 38 1.51 -0.85 -12.75
N ASP A 39 1.82 -1.13 -11.49
CA ASP A 39 1.77 -2.47 -10.89
C ASP A 39 0.93 -2.46 -9.61
N PRO A 40 -0.34 -2.90 -9.69
CA PRO A 40 -1.24 -2.94 -8.55
C PRO A 40 -0.81 -3.86 -7.40
N ASN A 41 0.07 -4.84 -7.63
CA ASN A 41 0.54 -5.78 -6.61
C ASN A 41 1.48 -5.16 -5.57
N ARG A 42 1.95 -3.94 -5.86
CA ARG A 42 2.83 -3.14 -4.99
C ARG A 42 2.07 -2.26 -4.01
N LYS A 43 0.74 -2.18 -4.14
CA LYS A 43 -0.10 -1.37 -3.24
C LYS A 43 0.06 -1.84 -1.80
N GLN A 44 0.27 -0.89 -0.89
CA GLN A 44 0.47 -1.18 0.53
C GLN A 44 -0.34 -0.22 1.41
N ARG A 45 -0.71 -0.68 2.62
CA ARG A 45 -1.34 0.14 3.67
C ARG A 45 -0.60 -0.06 4.99
N GLN A 46 -0.35 1.02 5.70
CA GLN A 46 0.18 0.98 7.06
C GLN A 46 -0.82 0.30 8.01
N LYS A 47 -0.36 -0.72 8.75
CA LYS A 47 -1.10 -1.37 9.85
C LYS A 47 -1.13 -0.43 11.06
N GLY A 48 -2.21 -0.49 11.84
CA GLY A 48 -2.35 0.22 13.11
C GLY A 48 -3.52 1.20 13.14
N PRO A 49 -3.74 1.89 14.27
CA PRO A 49 -4.75 2.92 14.38
C PRO A 49 -4.45 4.08 13.43
N ALA A 50 -5.50 4.73 12.96
CA ALA A 50 -5.33 6.02 12.30
C ALA A 50 -4.70 6.98 13.31
N ARG A 51 -3.63 7.70 12.92
CA ARG A 51 -3.20 8.84 13.73
C ARG A 51 -4.31 9.89 13.60
N LYS A 52 -5.12 10.06 14.66
CA LYS A 52 -6.02 11.19 14.80
C LYS A 52 -5.15 12.47 14.79
N LYS A 53 -5.65 13.49 14.09
CA LYS A 53 -5.03 14.80 14.09
C LYS A 53 -5.25 15.44 15.45
#